data_AF-A0A957EI08-F1
#
_entry.id   AF-A0A957EI08-F1
#
_cell.length_a   1.000
_cell.length_b   1.000
_cell.length_c   1.000
_cell.angle_alpha   90.00
_cell.angle_beta   90.00
_cell.angle_gamma   90.00
#
_symmetry.space_group_name_H-M   'P 1'
#
loop_
_entity.id
_entity.type
_entity.pdbx_description
1 polymer ?
#
loop_
_entity_poly.entity_id
_entity_poly.type
_entity_poly.pdbx_seq_one_letter_code
_entity_poly.pdbx_strand_id
1 'polypeptide(L)'
;LALGIVDTFRAAGLPIFGPSQAAAQLEASKAFAKQFMQEAGIPTATFAAFHDYTEAQAYARSCNGEIVVKASGLAAGKGVVVCDNLGEALDALRQIMADRAFGASGDEVIIEERLSGPEVSLLAFCDGKTAVPLIPARDHKRAYDGDQGPNTGGMGVYAPPSDVDVALIDEIMRTVINPTVQGMAQRGTPYVGVLYAGIMLTANGPKVLEFNCRFGDPETQVILPLLDGDLAEIMLACINGTLQPDMVRVQSGAAATVVMAAPGYPGSYPKGLPISGLDAVPSDVVLFHAGTAAAGGQIVTNGGRVLAVSAVGADLETAVARAYAGIAHIHFDGAHYRTDIGR
;
A
#
# COMPACT_ATOMS: atom_id res chain seq x y z
N LEU A 1 -1.79 -0.52 14.29
CA LEU A 1 -0.65 -1.45 14.39
C LEU A 1 0.44 -0.94 15.32
N ALA A 2 1.07 0.20 15.02
CA ALA A 2 2.17 0.78 15.81
C ALA A 2 1.86 1.08 17.30
N LEU A 3 0.58 1.13 17.69
CA LEU A 3 0.15 1.35 19.09
C LEU A 3 0.02 0.06 19.93
N GLY A 4 0.31 -1.13 19.37
CA GLY A 4 0.36 -2.37 20.16
C GLY A 4 -0.99 -3.01 20.51
N ILE A 5 -2.01 -2.83 19.66
CA ILE A 5 -3.31 -3.50 19.85
C ILE A 5 -3.17 -5.03 19.88
N VAL A 6 -2.28 -5.59 19.06
CA VAL A 6 -2.01 -7.04 19.01
C VAL A 6 -1.43 -7.54 20.32
N ASP A 7 -0.46 -6.80 20.88
CA ASP A 7 0.15 -7.14 22.16
C ASP A 7 -0.87 -7.09 23.30
N THR A 8 -1.76 -6.09 23.27
CA THR A 8 -2.86 -5.94 24.24
C THR A 8 -3.82 -7.14 24.21
N PHE A 9 -4.25 -7.57 23.02
CA PHE A 9 -5.13 -8.73 22.87
C PHE A 9 -4.45 -10.02 23.32
N ARG A 10 -3.18 -10.23 22.93
CA ARG A 10 -2.40 -11.41 23.33
C ARG A 10 -2.21 -11.48 24.83
N ALA A 11 -1.92 -10.36 25.50
CA ALA A 11 -1.81 -10.30 26.96
C ALA A 11 -3.12 -10.67 27.67
N ALA A 12 -4.27 -10.42 27.01
CA ALA A 12 -5.59 -10.82 27.49
C ALA A 12 -6.01 -12.24 27.06
N GLY A 13 -5.16 -12.99 26.36
CA GLY A 13 -5.49 -14.33 25.83
C GLY A 13 -6.50 -14.32 24.68
N LEU A 14 -6.66 -13.19 23.98
CA LEU A 14 -7.59 -13.04 22.86
C LEU A 14 -6.87 -13.22 21.52
N PRO A 15 -7.43 -14.01 20.58
CA PRO A 15 -6.86 -14.15 19.25
C PRO A 15 -7.02 -12.84 18.46
N ILE A 16 -5.97 -12.45 17.74
CA ILE A 16 -5.97 -11.27 16.88
C ILE A 16 -5.00 -11.47 15.71
N PHE A 17 -5.47 -11.15 14.51
CA PHE A 17 -4.67 -11.24 13.29
C PHE A 17 -3.95 -9.91 13.02
N GLY A 18 -2.62 -9.94 13.00
CA GLY A 18 -1.77 -8.78 12.72
C GLY A 18 -0.47 -8.81 13.51
N PRO A 19 0.49 -7.94 13.15
CA PRO A 19 1.81 -7.94 13.77
C PRO A 19 1.80 -7.29 15.15
N SER A 20 2.71 -7.73 16.02
CA SER A 20 3.01 -7.03 17.28
C SER A 20 3.50 -5.61 17.02
N GLN A 21 3.51 -4.76 18.04
CA GLN A 21 4.09 -3.41 17.96
C GLN A 21 5.54 -3.45 17.46
N ALA A 22 6.32 -4.41 17.94
CA ALA A 22 7.71 -4.59 17.56
C ALA A 22 7.86 -5.04 16.10
N ALA A 23 7.01 -5.97 15.63
CA ALA A 23 7.04 -6.41 14.24
C ALA A 23 6.53 -5.34 13.27
N ALA A 24 5.57 -4.51 13.70
CA ALA A 24 5.01 -3.40 12.94
C ALA A 24 6.01 -2.25 12.68
N GLN A 25 7.21 -2.29 13.29
CA GLN A 25 8.28 -1.32 12.99
C GLN A 25 8.71 -1.34 11.52
N LEU A 26 8.50 -2.46 10.80
CA LEU A 26 8.72 -2.52 9.35
C LEU A 26 7.92 -1.46 8.56
N GLU A 27 6.74 -1.05 9.04
CA GLU A 27 5.96 0.07 8.45
C GLU A 27 6.10 1.36 9.28
N ALA A 28 6.15 1.25 10.60
CA ALA A 28 6.08 2.40 11.50
C ALA A 28 7.34 3.28 11.48
N SER A 29 8.50 2.70 11.16
CA SER A 29 9.76 3.41 10.99
C SER A 29 10.44 2.94 9.70
N LYS A 30 10.49 3.82 8.70
CA LYS A 30 11.20 3.51 7.46
C LYS A 30 12.70 3.29 7.71
N ALA A 31 13.27 3.96 8.72
CA ALA A 31 14.69 3.84 9.04
C ALA A 31 14.98 2.45 9.60
N PHE A 32 14.14 1.97 10.51
CA PHE A 32 14.17 0.58 10.98
C PHE A 32 14.03 -0.41 9.81
N ALA A 33 13.06 -0.20 8.92
CA ALA A 33 12.84 -1.09 7.78
C ALA A 33 14.07 -1.17 6.86
N LYS A 34 14.68 -0.02 6.57
CA LYS A 34 15.88 0.08 5.74
C LYS A 34 17.11 -0.54 6.38
N GLN A 35 17.35 -0.26 7.66
CA GLN A 35 18.42 -0.91 8.40
C GLN A 35 18.22 -2.43 8.47
N PHE A 36 17.00 -2.89 8.76
CA PHE A 36 16.67 -4.30 8.77
C PHE A 36 16.92 -4.95 7.41
N MET A 37 16.51 -4.32 6.31
CA MET A 37 16.77 -4.84 4.97
C MET A 37 18.27 -4.94 4.68
N GLN A 38 19.06 -3.95 5.09
CA GLN A 38 20.52 -4.00 4.95
C GLN A 38 21.14 -5.16 5.75
N GLU A 39 20.74 -5.33 7.01
CA GLU A 39 21.21 -6.40 7.89
C GLU A 39 20.82 -7.80 7.38
N ALA A 40 19.61 -7.93 6.81
CA ALA A 40 19.08 -9.17 6.28
C ALA A 40 19.48 -9.45 4.81
N GLY A 41 20.25 -8.56 4.17
CA GLY A 41 20.66 -8.69 2.77
C GLY A 41 19.50 -8.60 1.77
N ILE A 42 18.42 -7.89 2.12
CA ILE A 42 17.22 -7.69 1.29
C ILE A 42 17.47 -6.54 0.31
N PRO A 43 17.25 -6.75 -1.02
CA PRO A 43 17.46 -5.70 -2.01
C PRO A 43 16.53 -4.50 -1.79
N THR A 44 17.10 -3.31 -1.62
CA THR A 44 16.37 -2.05 -1.51
C THR A 44 17.19 -0.90 -2.10
N ALA A 45 16.60 0.28 -2.20
CA ALA A 45 17.31 1.50 -2.56
C ALA A 45 18.42 1.81 -1.53
N THR A 46 19.61 2.15 -2.01
CA THR A 46 20.66 2.78 -1.20
C THR A 46 20.08 3.97 -0.45
N PHE A 47 20.39 4.09 0.84
CA PHE A 47 19.77 5.09 1.70
C PHE A 47 20.74 5.63 2.75
N ALA A 48 20.41 6.79 3.30
CA ALA A 48 20.97 7.32 4.54
C ALA A 48 19.85 7.97 5.37
N ALA A 49 19.94 7.84 6.69
CA ALA A 49 18.99 8.42 7.65
C ALA A 49 19.63 9.60 8.40
N PHE A 50 18.85 10.64 8.65
CA PHE A 50 19.33 11.88 9.28
C PHE A 50 18.34 12.40 10.32
N HIS A 51 18.89 12.84 11.45
CA HIS A 51 18.18 13.63 12.46
C HIS A 51 18.51 15.12 12.38
N ASP A 52 19.70 15.46 11.87
CA ASP A 52 20.12 16.85 11.71
C ASP A 52 19.81 17.36 10.29
N TYR A 53 19.14 18.50 10.22
CA TYR A 53 18.76 19.13 8.96
C TYR A 53 19.97 19.55 8.11
N THR A 54 21.04 20.02 8.74
CA THR A 54 22.25 20.47 8.02
C THR A 54 22.98 19.29 7.40
N GLU A 55 23.09 18.18 8.12
CA GLU A 55 23.67 16.93 7.61
C GLU A 55 22.85 16.38 6.44
N ALA A 56 21.51 16.35 6.57
CA ALA A 56 20.62 15.92 5.49
C ALA A 56 20.79 16.77 4.22
N GLN A 57 20.90 18.10 4.37
CA GLN A 57 21.16 19.00 3.24
C GLN A 57 22.54 18.75 2.61
N ALA A 58 23.57 18.51 3.42
CA ALA A 58 24.92 18.22 2.91
C ALA A 58 24.93 16.93 2.09
N TYR A 59 24.24 15.89 2.56
CA TYR A 59 24.09 14.64 1.83
C TYR A 59 23.31 14.85 0.52
N ALA A 60 22.17 15.54 0.55
CA ALA A 60 21.39 15.85 -0.66
C ALA A 60 22.22 16.58 -1.73
N ARG A 61 23.08 17.53 -1.31
CA ARG A 61 24.02 18.22 -2.21
C ARG A 61 25.05 17.25 -2.80
N SER A 62 25.55 16.30 -2.03
CA SER A 62 26.52 15.30 -2.52
C SER A 62 25.92 14.34 -3.56
N CYS A 63 24.61 14.12 -3.52
CA CYS A 63 23.87 13.28 -4.47
C CYS A 63 23.31 14.05 -5.67
N ASN A 64 23.66 15.33 -5.85
CA ASN A 64 23.16 16.21 -6.91
C ASN A 64 21.63 16.45 -6.93
N GLY A 65 20.90 15.97 -5.90
CA GLY A 65 19.47 16.21 -5.72
C GLY A 65 18.50 15.27 -6.42
N GLU A 66 18.96 14.31 -7.22
CA GLU A 66 18.12 13.28 -7.84
C GLU A 66 17.85 12.12 -6.86
N ILE A 67 17.07 12.42 -5.83
CA ILE A 67 16.87 11.56 -4.66
C ILE A 67 15.39 11.47 -4.30
N VAL A 68 15.06 10.51 -3.44
CA VAL A 68 13.75 10.44 -2.79
C VAL A 68 13.91 10.80 -1.31
N VAL A 69 13.16 11.81 -0.85
CA VAL A 69 13.15 12.25 0.54
C VAL A 69 11.90 11.70 1.21
N LYS A 70 12.07 10.96 2.33
CA LYS A 70 10.97 10.33 3.05
C LYS A 70 11.02 10.66 4.54
N ALA A 71 9.89 11.09 5.11
CA ALA A 71 9.70 11.10 6.56
C ALA A 71 9.77 9.66 7.11
N SER A 72 10.56 9.42 8.16
CA SER A 72 10.76 8.08 8.71
C SER A 72 9.46 7.52 9.33
N GLY A 73 8.72 8.36 10.04
CA GLY A 73 7.47 7.97 10.70
C GLY A 73 6.27 7.78 9.76
N LEU A 74 5.12 7.45 10.36
CA LEU A 74 3.85 7.32 9.65
C LEU A 74 3.34 8.70 9.20
N ALA A 75 3.30 8.90 7.88
CA ALA A 75 2.84 10.14 7.24
C ALA A 75 1.73 9.90 6.21
N ALA A 76 0.99 8.78 6.35
CA ALA A 76 -0.14 8.39 5.48
C ALA A 76 0.16 8.48 3.97
N GLY A 77 1.37 8.07 3.56
CA GLY A 77 1.83 8.13 2.16
C GLY A 77 2.17 9.54 1.63
N LYS A 78 1.92 10.61 2.42
CA LYS A 78 2.15 12.00 2.01
C LYS A 78 3.56 12.51 2.29
N GLY A 79 4.29 11.84 3.18
CA GLY A 79 5.66 12.21 3.56
C GLY A 79 6.74 11.67 2.64
N VAL A 80 6.44 11.42 1.36
CA VAL A 80 7.39 10.91 0.35
C VAL A 80 7.43 11.89 -0.82
N VAL A 81 8.60 12.43 -1.10
CA VAL A 81 8.82 13.38 -2.20
C VAL A 81 9.92 12.81 -3.11
N VAL A 82 9.60 12.63 -4.38
CA VAL A 82 10.57 12.31 -5.43
C VAL A 82 11.08 13.62 -5.99
N CYS A 83 12.39 13.85 -5.93
CA CYS A 83 13.02 15.09 -6.32
C CYS A 83 13.75 14.91 -7.65
N ASP A 84 13.50 15.82 -8.59
CA ASP A 84 14.17 15.85 -9.90
C ASP A 84 15.46 16.71 -9.87
N ASN A 85 15.65 17.52 -8.82
CA ASN A 85 16.80 18.39 -8.67
C ASN A 85 17.07 18.78 -7.20
N LEU A 86 18.23 19.38 -6.97
CA LEU A 86 18.66 19.82 -5.65
C LEU A 86 17.70 20.82 -4.99
N GLY A 87 17.09 21.72 -5.75
CA GLY A 87 16.13 22.69 -5.21
C GLY A 87 14.94 21.99 -4.56
N GLU A 88 14.32 21.06 -5.29
CA GLU A 88 13.22 20.23 -4.79
C GLU A 88 13.61 19.39 -3.57
N ALA A 89 14.81 18.80 -3.58
CA ALA A 89 15.31 18.03 -2.45
C ALA A 89 15.46 18.89 -1.18
N LEU A 90 16.02 20.09 -1.32
CA LEU A 90 16.18 21.01 -0.19
C LEU A 90 14.83 21.53 0.32
N ASP A 91 13.87 21.79 -0.57
CA ASP A 91 12.52 22.18 -0.19
C ASP A 91 11.77 21.04 0.51
N ALA A 92 11.90 19.80 0.04
CA ALA A 92 11.32 18.63 0.68
C ALA A 92 11.88 18.43 2.10
N LEU A 93 13.21 18.54 2.27
CA LEU A 93 13.86 18.47 3.58
C LEU A 93 13.38 19.59 4.50
N ARG A 94 13.25 20.81 4.00
CA ARG A 94 12.73 21.95 4.78
C ARG A 94 11.31 21.69 5.26
N GLN A 95 10.42 21.25 4.37
CA GLN A 95 9.03 20.96 4.70
C GLN A 95 8.90 19.86 5.77
N ILE A 96 9.71 18.80 5.65
CA ILE A 96 9.66 17.65 6.56
C ILE A 96 10.28 17.99 7.92
N MET A 97 11.49 18.53 7.94
CA MET A 97 12.30 18.66 9.17
C MET A 97 12.17 20.03 9.84
N ALA A 98 12.15 21.12 9.06
CA ALA A 98 12.16 22.49 9.61
C ALA A 98 10.73 23.01 9.86
N ASP A 99 9.87 22.88 8.85
CA ASP A 99 8.46 23.33 8.93
C ASP A 99 7.58 22.31 9.68
N ARG A 100 8.10 21.11 9.96
CA ARG A 100 7.44 19.99 10.67
C ARG A 100 6.04 19.70 10.14
N ALA A 101 5.87 19.69 8.82
CA ALA A 101 4.57 19.48 8.16
C ALA A 101 3.89 18.14 8.54
N PHE A 102 4.68 17.16 9.02
CA PHE A 102 4.22 15.84 9.45
C PHE A 102 4.39 15.59 10.97
N GLY A 103 4.58 16.66 11.76
CA GLY A 103 4.80 16.54 13.20
C GLY A 103 6.06 15.71 13.53
N ALA A 104 5.96 14.88 14.57
CA ALA A 104 7.08 14.03 15.02
C ALA A 104 7.56 13.00 13.98
N SER A 105 6.73 12.67 12.98
CA SER A 105 7.13 11.75 11.89
C SER A 105 8.28 12.30 11.04
N GLY A 106 8.55 13.61 11.10
CA GLY A 106 9.62 14.30 10.38
C GLY A 106 10.90 14.55 11.19
N ASP A 107 10.98 14.08 12.44
CA ASP A 107 12.17 14.24 13.30
C ASP A 107 13.36 13.36 12.84
N GLU A 108 13.07 12.41 11.96
CA GLU A 108 14.04 11.60 11.23
C GLU A 108 13.60 11.53 9.76
N VAL A 109 14.54 11.77 8.85
CA VAL A 109 14.32 11.68 7.41
C VAL A 109 15.23 10.63 6.81
N ILE A 110 14.76 9.97 5.76
CA ILE A 110 15.56 9.09 4.92
C ILE A 110 15.71 9.73 3.55
N ILE A 111 16.95 9.74 3.07
CA ILE A 111 17.28 10.09 1.70
C ILE A 111 17.67 8.80 0.99
N GLU A 112 16.98 8.50 -0.12
CA GLU A 112 17.20 7.29 -0.90
C GLU A 112 17.64 7.62 -2.33
N GLU A 113 18.40 6.70 -2.94
CA GLU A 113 18.57 6.69 -4.39
C GLU A 113 17.20 6.59 -5.07
N ARG A 114 17.04 7.27 -6.20
CA ARG A 114 15.84 7.13 -7.01
C ARG A 114 15.91 5.83 -7.81
N LEU A 115 14.94 4.95 -7.56
CA LEU A 115 14.76 3.74 -8.37
C LEU A 115 13.82 4.02 -9.54
N SER A 116 14.05 3.30 -10.64
CA SER A 116 13.25 3.39 -11.86
C SER A 116 12.85 1.99 -12.33
N GLY A 117 11.60 1.87 -12.78
CA GLY A 117 11.00 0.62 -13.21
C GLY A 117 9.48 0.65 -13.03
N PRO A 118 8.76 -0.40 -13.44
CA PRO A 118 7.38 -0.57 -13.04
C PRO A 118 7.28 -0.94 -11.55
N GLU A 119 6.31 -0.35 -10.86
CA GLU A 119 5.95 -0.73 -9.49
C GLU A 119 5.02 -1.95 -9.48
N VAL A 120 5.20 -2.80 -8.48
CA VAL A 120 4.30 -3.91 -8.15
C VAL A 120 4.16 -4.03 -6.64
N SER A 121 2.95 -4.38 -6.19
CA SER A 121 2.65 -4.71 -4.80
C SER A 121 2.56 -6.23 -4.67
N LEU A 122 3.41 -6.84 -3.84
CA LEU A 122 3.27 -8.25 -3.46
C LEU A 122 2.94 -8.34 -1.96
N LEU A 123 1.83 -9.00 -1.66
CA LEU A 123 1.39 -9.24 -0.29
C LEU A 123 1.56 -10.71 0.04
N ALA A 124 1.80 -11.04 1.30
CA ALA A 124 1.84 -12.41 1.78
C ALA A 124 1.16 -12.54 3.13
N PHE A 125 0.43 -13.64 3.33
CA PHE A 125 0.03 -14.09 4.65
C PHE A 125 1.25 -14.66 5.37
N CYS A 126 1.45 -14.27 6.63
CA CYS A 126 2.60 -14.70 7.43
C CYS A 126 2.13 -15.20 8.81
N ASP A 127 2.69 -16.32 9.25
CA ASP A 127 2.37 -16.96 10.55
C ASP A 127 3.53 -16.88 11.57
N GLY A 128 4.56 -16.08 11.26
CA GLY A 128 5.78 -15.95 12.04
C GLY A 128 6.94 -16.83 11.58
N LYS A 129 6.71 -17.82 10.71
CA LYS A 129 7.76 -18.71 10.16
C LYS A 129 7.57 -19.04 8.67
N THR A 130 6.32 -19.11 8.22
CA THR A 130 5.88 -19.40 6.86
C THR A 130 5.26 -18.14 6.29
N ALA A 131 5.54 -17.87 5.01
CA ALA A 131 4.87 -16.84 4.22
C ALA A 131 4.26 -17.46 2.96
N VAL A 132 3.04 -17.08 2.64
CA VAL A 132 2.34 -17.55 1.43
C VAL A 132 1.88 -16.34 0.63
N PRO A 133 2.32 -16.18 -0.64
CA PRO A 133 2.02 -14.99 -1.42
C PRO A 133 0.54 -14.94 -1.82
N LEU A 134 0.05 -13.72 -1.92
CA LEU A 134 -1.20 -13.37 -2.60
C LEU A 134 -0.89 -12.99 -4.05
N ILE A 135 -1.94 -12.87 -4.87
CA ILE A 135 -1.81 -12.38 -6.24
C ILE A 135 -1.19 -10.97 -6.24
N PRO A 136 -0.18 -10.69 -7.09
CA PRO A 136 0.40 -9.36 -7.19
C PRO A 136 -0.62 -8.36 -7.74
N ALA A 137 -0.45 -7.10 -7.38
CA ALA A 137 -1.32 -6.01 -7.83
C ALA A 137 -0.50 -4.79 -8.26
N ARG A 138 -1.08 -3.93 -9.11
CA ARG A 138 -0.48 -2.65 -9.49
C ARG A 138 -1.44 -1.49 -9.19
N ASP A 139 -1.04 -0.65 -8.23
CA ASP A 139 -1.78 0.52 -7.80
C ASP A 139 -1.41 1.77 -8.61
N HIS A 140 -2.38 2.67 -8.75
CA HIS A 140 -2.27 3.96 -9.39
C HIS A 140 -2.37 5.06 -8.33
N LYS A 141 -1.21 5.46 -7.79
CA LYS A 141 -1.12 6.44 -6.68
C LYS A 141 -1.46 7.87 -7.10
N ARG A 142 -1.26 8.23 -8.36
CA ARG A 142 -1.42 9.60 -8.86
C ARG A 142 -2.90 9.97 -9.01
N ALA A 143 -3.24 11.21 -8.66
CA ALA A 143 -4.63 11.67 -8.59
C ALA A 143 -5.36 11.68 -9.95
N TYR A 144 -4.64 11.98 -11.03
CA TYR A 144 -5.22 12.20 -12.36
C TYR A 144 -4.69 11.22 -13.40
N ASP A 145 -5.41 11.11 -14.51
CA ASP A 145 -5.04 10.30 -15.67
C ASP A 145 -3.63 10.64 -16.18
N GLY A 146 -2.95 9.64 -16.76
CA GLY A 146 -1.58 9.76 -17.23
C GLY A 146 -0.57 9.93 -16.10
N ASP A 147 -0.89 9.41 -14.92
CA ASP A 147 -0.08 9.50 -13.70
C ASP A 147 0.31 10.93 -13.31
N GLN A 148 -0.63 11.85 -13.47
CA GLN A 148 -0.44 13.27 -13.17
C GLN A 148 -0.96 13.67 -11.79
N GLY A 149 -0.49 14.83 -11.31
CA GLY A 149 -0.94 15.42 -10.05
C GLY A 149 -0.29 14.82 -8.81
N PRO A 150 -0.78 15.17 -7.62
CA PRO A 150 -0.18 14.72 -6.35
C PRO A 150 -0.35 13.21 -6.13
N ASN A 151 0.52 12.64 -5.29
CA ASN A 151 0.31 11.30 -4.76
C ASN A 151 -0.93 11.27 -3.85
N THR A 152 -1.65 10.17 -3.92
CA THR A 152 -2.83 9.86 -3.12
C THR A 152 -2.60 8.56 -2.35
N GLY A 153 -3.59 8.10 -1.59
CA GLY A 153 -3.59 6.73 -1.06
C GLY A 153 -3.91 5.63 -2.08
N GLY A 154 -4.03 5.95 -3.38
CA GLY A 154 -4.42 5.03 -4.45
C GLY A 154 -5.77 5.41 -5.07
N MET A 155 -5.79 5.62 -6.39
CA MET A 155 -6.99 5.96 -7.19
C MET A 155 -7.58 4.75 -7.93
N GLY A 156 -6.89 3.62 -7.91
CA GLY A 156 -7.36 2.38 -8.52
C GLY A 156 -6.23 1.38 -8.63
N VAL A 157 -6.58 0.12 -8.69
CA VAL A 157 -5.63 -0.99 -8.71
C VAL A 157 -6.20 -2.12 -9.55
N TYR A 158 -5.34 -2.93 -10.10
CA TYR A 158 -5.73 -4.17 -10.76
C TYR A 158 -4.79 -5.32 -10.40
N ALA A 159 -5.28 -6.54 -10.60
CA ALA A 159 -4.53 -7.78 -10.38
C ALA A 159 -5.00 -8.88 -11.36
N PRO A 160 -4.10 -9.76 -11.85
CA PRO A 160 -2.64 -9.63 -11.81
C PRO A 160 -2.09 -8.67 -12.89
N PRO A 161 -0.93 -8.04 -12.68
CA PRO A 161 -0.16 -7.39 -13.75
C PRO A 161 0.38 -8.42 -14.76
N SER A 162 0.25 -8.14 -16.05
CA SER A 162 0.66 -9.07 -17.13
C SER A 162 2.18 -9.29 -17.22
N ASP A 163 2.96 -8.36 -16.68
CA ASP A 163 4.42 -8.38 -16.65
C ASP A 163 5.00 -9.04 -15.38
N VAL A 164 4.14 -9.64 -14.54
CA VAL A 164 4.53 -10.31 -13.30
C VAL A 164 4.15 -11.77 -13.36
N ASP A 165 5.14 -12.62 -13.68
CA ASP A 165 4.96 -14.06 -13.77
C ASP A 165 5.31 -14.79 -12.45
N VAL A 166 5.09 -16.10 -12.44
CA VAL A 166 5.38 -16.96 -11.28
C VAL A 166 6.87 -16.91 -10.89
N ALA A 167 7.77 -16.84 -11.88
CA ALA A 167 9.21 -16.80 -11.61
C ALA A 167 9.61 -15.51 -10.87
N LEU A 168 9.02 -14.38 -11.24
CA LEU A 168 9.24 -13.11 -10.56
C LEU A 168 8.61 -13.11 -9.16
N ILE A 169 7.42 -13.70 -8.98
CA ILE A 169 6.81 -13.86 -7.65
C ILE A 169 7.74 -14.70 -6.75
N ASP A 170 8.25 -15.82 -7.26
CA ASP A 170 9.17 -16.70 -6.53
C ASP A 170 10.50 -15.98 -6.18
N GLU A 171 11.01 -15.15 -7.10
CA GLU A 171 12.20 -14.33 -6.85
C GLU A 171 11.96 -13.34 -5.71
N ILE A 172 10.83 -12.62 -5.74
CA ILE A 172 10.44 -11.68 -4.68
C ILE A 172 10.26 -12.42 -3.35
N MET A 173 9.57 -13.57 -3.36
CA MET A 173 9.40 -14.37 -2.14
C MET A 173 10.75 -14.80 -1.56
N ARG A 174 11.66 -15.27 -2.40
CA ARG A 174 13.00 -15.74 -1.99
C ARG A 174 13.93 -14.62 -1.50
N THR A 175 13.87 -13.44 -2.11
CA THR A 175 14.84 -12.34 -1.86
C THR A 175 14.32 -11.26 -0.92
N VAL A 176 13.00 -11.16 -0.75
CA VAL A 176 12.34 -10.11 0.04
C VAL A 176 11.50 -10.70 1.17
N ILE A 177 10.42 -11.43 0.85
CA ILE A 177 9.41 -11.81 1.84
C ILE A 177 9.93 -12.86 2.83
N ASN A 178 10.48 -13.96 2.35
CA ASN A 178 10.99 -15.03 3.19
C ASN A 178 12.15 -14.56 4.09
N PRO A 179 13.17 -13.82 3.57
CA PRO A 179 14.20 -13.23 4.42
C PRO A 179 13.64 -12.25 5.46
N THR A 180 12.58 -11.50 5.12
CA THR A 180 11.91 -10.60 6.08
C THR A 180 11.30 -11.39 7.23
N VAL A 181 10.49 -12.40 6.93
CA VAL A 181 9.83 -13.23 7.97
C VAL A 181 10.86 -13.96 8.83
N GLN A 182 11.90 -14.54 8.21
CA GLN A 182 12.98 -15.22 8.91
C GLN A 182 13.80 -14.27 9.78
N GLY A 183 14.20 -13.11 9.27
CA GLY A 183 14.98 -12.13 10.00
C GLY A 183 14.22 -11.56 11.21
N MET A 184 12.92 -11.29 11.05
CA MET A 184 12.08 -10.84 12.16
C MET A 184 11.93 -11.93 13.24
N ALA A 185 11.78 -13.19 12.86
CA ALA A 185 11.76 -14.30 13.79
C ALA A 185 13.11 -14.45 14.55
N GLN A 186 14.25 -14.34 13.85
CA GLN A 186 15.59 -14.39 14.45
C GLN A 186 15.84 -13.27 15.48
N ARG A 187 15.22 -12.11 15.28
CA ARG A 187 15.27 -10.97 16.21
C ARG A 187 14.32 -11.12 17.42
N GLY A 188 13.58 -12.22 17.52
CA GLY A 188 12.60 -12.45 18.58
C GLY A 188 11.30 -11.68 18.41
N THR A 189 11.04 -11.13 17.21
CA THR A 189 9.86 -10.33 16.88
C THR A 189 9.13 -10.91 15.66
N PRO A 190 8.71 -12.20 15.71
CA PRO A 190 8.14 -12.89 14.56
C PRO A 190 6.95 -12.13 13.96
N TYR A 191 6.93 -12.06 12.63
CA TYR A 191 5.92 -11.31 11.90
C TYR A 191 4.70 -12.19 11.60
N VAL A 192 3.54 -11.85 12.18
CA VAL A 192 2.25 -12.51 11.93
C VAL A 192 1.30 -11.48 11.29
N GLY A 193 0.56 -11.83 10.25
CA GLY A 193 -0.37 -10.91 9.60
C GLY A 193 -0.25 -10.93 8.08
N VAL A 194 -0.49 -9.77 7.47
CA VAL A 194 -0.22 -9.54 6.04
C VAL A 194 1.00 -8.66 5.91
N LEU A 195 2.08 -9.22 5.38
CA LEU A 195 3.25 -8.43 4.97
C LEU A 195 3.01 -7.95 3.55
N TYR A 196 2.97 -6.63 3.38
CA TYR A 196 2.92 -5.98 2.08
C TYR A 196 4.32 -5.49 1.73
N ALA A 197 4.80 -5.80 0.53
CA ALA A 197 6.02 -5.23 -0.05
C ALA A 197 5.66 -4.42 -1.29
N GLY A 198 5.96 -3.11 -1.26
CA GLY A 198 5.97 -2.28 -2.46
C GLY A 198 7.32 -2.45 -3.14
N ILE A 199 7.33 -2.86 -4.40
CA ILE A 199 8.54 -3.30 -5.11
C ILE A 199 8.67 -2.51 -6.41
N MET A 200 9.89 -2.04 -6.66
CA MET A 200 10.30 -1.52 -7.95
C MET A 200 11.00 -2.62 -8.74
N LEU A 201 10.50 -2.91 -9.95
CA LEU A 201 11.14 -3.86 -10.87
C LEU A 201 12.23 -3.13 -11.67
N THR A 202 13.45 -3.12 -11.13
CA THR A 202 14.56 -2.39 -11.75
C THR A 202 15.28 -3.24 -12.79
N ALA A 203 16.15 -2.63 -13.61
CA ALA A 203 17.05 -3.35 -14.49
C ALA A 203 18.00 -4.33 -13.77
N ASN A 204 18.19 -4.17 -12.45
CA ASN A 204 19.03 -5.02 -11.61
C ASN A 204 18.19 -5.97 -10.72
N GLY A 205 16.92 -6.19 -11.04
CA GLY A 205 16.00 -7.05 -10.29
C GLY A 205 15.06 -6.28 -9.35
N PRO A 206 14.20 -7.01 -8.60
CA PRO A 206 13.22 -6.42 -7.69
C PRO A 206 13.91 -5.77 -6.48
N LYS A 207 13.54 -4.52 -6.20
CA LYS A 207 14.00 -3.79 -5.01
C LYS A 207 12.82 -3.29 -4.20
N VAL A 208 12.88 -3.46 -2.88
CA VAL A 208 11.84 -2.97 -1.97
C VAL A 208 11.87 -1.44 -1.89
N LEU A 209 10.72 -0.82 -2.12
CA LEU A 209 10.47 0.61 -1.87
C LEU A 209 10.08 0.86 -0.42
N GLU A 210 9.18 0.01 0.10
CA GLU A 210 8.64 0.08 1.46
C GLU A 210 7.93 -1.22 1.85
N PHE A 211 7.78 -1.44 3.16
CA PHE A 211 6.87 -2.43 3.71
C PHE A 211 5.64 -1.74 4.29
N ASN A 212 4.48 -2.39 4.14
CA ASN A 212 3.29 -2.10 4.93
C ASN A 212 2.94 -3.35 5.75
N CYS A 213 2.41 -3.16 6.95
CA CYS A 213 2.20 -4.22 7.92
C CYS A 213 0.75 -4.71 7.99
N ARG A 214 0.02 -4.52 6.89
CA ARG A 214 -1.41 -4.77 6.74
C ARG A 214 -1.74 -4.91 5.25
N PHE A 215 -2.99 -5.27 5.01
CA PHE A 215 -3.64 -5.16 3.71
C PHE A 215 -3.51 -3.75 3.10
N GLY A 216 -3.15 -3.69 1.82
CA GLY A 216 -3.15 -2.46 1.02
C GLY A 216 -4.57 -1.95 0.77
N ASP A 217 -4.72 -0.66 0.53
CA ASP A 217 -6.00 -0.07 0.14
C ASP A 217 -5.71 0.97 -0.94
N PRO A 218 -6.06 0.72 -2.21
CA PRO A 218 -7.14 -0.18 -2.65
C PRO A 218 -6.76 -1.63 -3.04
N GLU A 219 -5.53 -2.10 -2.82
CA GLU A 219 -5.06 -3.43 -3.28
C GLU A 219 -5.95 -4.60 -2.82
N THR A 220 -6.45 -4.51 -1.59
CA THR A 220 -7.31 -5.55 -1.01
C THR A 220 -8.59 -5.77 -1.80
N GLN A 221 -9.13 -4.70 -2.39
CA GLN A 221 -10.37 -4.69 -3.15
C GLN A 221 -10.24 -5.42 -4.49
N VAL A 222 -9.03 -5.77 -4.95
CA VAL A 222 -8.83 -6.65 -6.12
C VAL A 222 -8.20 -7.99 -5.76
N ILE A 223 -7.45 -8.06 -4.66
CA ILE A 223 -6.81 -9.31 -4.22
C ILE A 223 -7.83 -10.26 -3.59
N LEU A 224 -8.64 -9.80 -2.64
CA LEU A 224 -9.58 -10.68 -1.93
C LEU A 224 -10.70 -11.22 -2.80
N PRO A 225 -11.26 -10.48 -3.78
CA PRO A 225 -12.21 -11.07 -4.73
C PRO A 225 -11.63 -12.19 -5.59
N LEU A 226 -10.30 -12.31 -5.69
CA LEU A 226 -9.62 -13.40 -6.41
C LEU A 226 -9.17 -14.55 -5.49
N LEU A 227 -9.38 -14.44 -4.17
CA LEU A 227 -9.02 -15.48 -3.21
C LEU A 227 -10.05 -16.63 -3.27
N ASP A 228 -9.58 -17.84 -3.56
CA ASP A 228 -10.36 -19.10 -3.56
C ASP A 228 -10.04 -19.94 -2.29
N GLY A 229 -10.09 -19.27 -1.14
CA GLY A 229 -9.84 -19.85 0.18
C GLY A 229 -10.66 -19.15 1.25
N ASP A 230 -10.85 -19.81 2.38
CA ASP A 230 -11.54 -19.20 3.52
C ASP A 230 -10.58 -18.23 4.24
N LEU A 231 -10.86 -16.93 4.09
CA LEU A 231 -10.07 -15.87 4.70
C LEU A 231 -9.96 -16.00 6.22
N ALA A 232 -11.02 -16.42 6.90
CA ALA A 232 -11.03 -16.57 8.35
C ALA A 232 -10.17 -17.77 8.78
N GLU A 233 -10.25 -18.89 8.06
CA GLU A 233 -9.39 -20.05 8.32
C GLU A 233 -7.91 -19.72 8.10
N ILE A 234 -7.58 -19.00 7.03
CA ILE A 234 -6.21 -18.54 6.75
C ILE A 234 -5.71 -17.63 7.88
N MET A 235 -6.51 -16.63 8.29
CA MET A 235 -6.14 -15.73 9.37
C MET A 235 -5.94 -16.46 10.71
N LEU A 236 -6.80 -17.43 11.03
CA LEU A 236 -6.65 -18.27 12.23
C LEU A 236 -5.40 -19.15 12.14
N ALA A 237 -5.09 -19.72 10.97
CA ALA A 237 -3.88 -20.49 10.77
C ALA A 237 -2.61 -19.63 10.95
N CYS A 238 -2.64 -18.38 10.50
CA CYS A 238 -1.57 -17.41 10.77
C CYS A 238 -1.39 -17.13 12.26
N ILE A 239 -2.48 -16.92 12.99
CA ILE A 239 -2.45 -16.70 14.45
C ILE A 239 -1.85 -17.91 15.17
N ASN A 240 -2.19 -19.11 14.73
CA ASN A 240 -1.80 -20.37 15.38
C ASN A 240 -0.44 -20.93 14.89
N GLY A 241 0.21 -20.30 13.91
CA GLY A 241 1.47 -20.80 13.35
C GLY A 241 1.30 -22.11 12.56
N THR A 242 0.16 -22.29 11.90
CA THR A 242 -0.20 -23.50 11.15
C THR A 242 -0.56 -23.20 9.70
N LEU A 243 -0.08 -22.07 9.16
CA LEU A 243 -0.34 -21.67 7.78
C LEU A 243 0.30 -22.67 6.80
N GLN A 244 -0.48 -23.15 5.83
CA GLN A 244 -0.01 -24.03 4.76
C GLN A 244 -0.23 -23.38 3.39
N PRO A 245 0.69 -23.58 2.42
CA PRO A 245 0.59 -22.95 1.11
C PRO A 245 -0.72 -23.23 0.35
N ASP A 246 -1.28 -24.44 0.48
CA ASP A 246 -2.50 -24.89 -0.17
C ASP A 246 -3.79 -24.24 0.37
N MET A 247 -3.71 -23.53 1.49
CA MET A 247 -4.82 -22.72 2.03
C MET A 247 -5.04 -21.45 1.23
N VAL A 248 -4.00 -20.89 0.60
CA VAL A 248 -4.08 -19.65 -0.17
C VAL A 248 -4.14 -19.99 -1.65
N ARG A 249 -5.35 -20.20 -2.15
CA ARG A 249 -5.60 -20.44 -3.57
C ARG A 249 -6.15 -19.19 -4.23
N VAL A 250 -5.83 -19.01 -5.50
CA VAL A 250 -6.26 -17.86 -6.30
C VAL A 250 -7.03 -18.39 -7.49
N GLN A 251 -8.22 -17.83 -7.74
CA GLN A 251 -9.00 -18.18 -8.91
C GLN A 251 -8.42 -17.56 -10.19
N SER A 252 -8.65 -18.20 -11.32
CA SER A 252 -8.29 -17.64 -12.63
C SER A 252 -9.10 -16.38 -12.94
N GLY A 253 -8.49 -15.44 -13.63
CA GLY A 253 -9.13 -14.21 -14.09
C GLY A 253 -8.34 -12.98 -13.66
N ALA A 254 -9.00 -11.83 -13.71
CA ALA A 254 -8.45 -10.57 -13.24
C ALA A 254 -9.50 -9.78 -12.47
N ALA A 255 -9.03 -8.87 -11.63
CA ALA A 255 -9.86 -7.92 -10.91
C ALA A 255 -9.32 -6.51 -11.12
N ALA A 256 -10.24 -5.56 -11.21
CA ALA A 256 -9.92 -4.14 -11.26
C ALA A 256 -10.80 -3.42 -10.25
N THR A 257 -10.28 -2.35 -9.66
CA THR A 257 -11.06 -1.43 -8.84
C THR A 257 -10.69 0.00 -9.20
N VAL A 258 -11.71 0.85 -9.29
CA VAL A 258 -11.56 2.28 -9.53
C VAL A 258 -12.11 3.02 -8.32
N VAL A 259 -11.33 3.94 -7.78
CA VAL A 259 -11.72 4.73 -6.62
C VAL A 259 -12.46 5.99 -7.08
N MET A 260 -13.67 6.17 -6.58
CA MET A 260 -14.40 7.43 -6.65
C MET A 260 -14.05 8.27 -5.43
N ALA A 261 -13.49 9.45 -5.67
CA ALA A 261 -13.05 10.41 -4.66
C ALA A 261 -13.94 11.65 -4.62
N ALA A 262 -13.99 12.30 -3.46
CA ALA A 262 -14.62 13.59 -3.27
C ALA A 262 -13.87 14.69 -4.03
N PRO A 263 -14.57 15.73 -4.52
CA PRO A 263 -13.92 16.83 -5.25
C PRO A 263 -12.84 17.48 -4.37
N GLY A 264 -11.65 17.68 -4.96
CA GLY A 264 -10.50 18.31 -4.29
C GLY A 264 -9.57 17.36 -3.54
N TYR A 265 -9.90 16.08 -3.38
CA TYR A 265 -8.95 15.06 -2.89
C TYR A 265 -7.71 14.99 -3.81
N PRO A 266 -6.47 14.89 -3.28
CA PRO A 266 -6.05 14.64 -1.89
C PRO A 266 -5.91 15.88 -0.98
N GLY A 267 -6.31 17.05 -1.47
CA GLY A 267 -6.36 18.31 -0.72
C GLY A 267 -7.61 18.43 0.16
N SER A 268 -8.17 19.64 0.25
CA SER A 268 -9.43 19.87 0.97
C SER A 268 -10.61 19.36 0.14
N TYR A 269 -11.56 18.69 0.78
CA TYR A 269 -12.74 18.12 0.14
C TYR A 269 -13.99 18.31 1.01
N PRO A 270 -15.17 18.51 0.40
CA PRO A 270 -16.43 18.60 1.13
C PRO A 270 -16.90 17.24 1.65
N LYS A 271 -17.76 17.27 2.66
CA LYS A 271 -18.47 16.11 3.20
C LYS A 271 -19.98 16.36 3.16
N GLY A 272 -20.76 15.29 3.26
CA GLY A 272 -22.21 15.36 3.31
C GLY A 272 -22.87 15.47 1.93
N LEU A 273 -22.13 15.26 0.84
CA LEU A 273 -22.71 15.26 -0.50
C LEU A 273 -23.55 13.99 -0.69
N PRO A 274 -24.84 14.08 -1.08
CA PRO A 274 -25.68 12.92 -1.32
C PRO A 274 -25.10 12.02 -2.42
N ILE A 275 -25.11 10.71 -2.16
CA ILE A 275 -24.70 9.66 -3.10
C ILE A 275 -25.97 8.97 -3.59
N SER A 276 -26.11 8.86 -4.91
CA SER A 276 -27.27 8.23 -5.57
C SER A 276 -26.83 7.16 -6.55
N GLY A 277 -27.78 6.28 -6.92
CA GLY A 277 -27.59 5.23 -7.93
C GLY A 277 -26.88 3.96 -7.46
N LEU A 278 -26.60 3.82 -6.16
CA LEU A 278 -25.98 2.62 -5.57
C LEU A 278 -26.80 1.35 -5.86
N ASP A 279 -28.13 1.43 -5.84
CA ASP A 279 -29.03 0.28 -6.10
C ASP A 279 -29.12 -0.10 -7.59
N ALA A 280 -28.61 0.74 -8.49
CA ALA A 280 -28.64 0.50 -9.94
C ALA A 280 -27.35 -0.13 -10.47
N VAL A 281 -26.35 -0.33 -9.60
CA VAL A 281 -25.07 -0.95 -9.97
C VAL A 281 -25.30 -2.44 -10.30
N PRO A 282 -24.72 -2.96 -11.40
CA PRO A 282 -24.80 -4.38 -11.75
C PRO A 282 -24.35 -5.31 -10.62
N SER A 283 -25.01 -6.46 -10.48
CA SER A 283 -24.73 -7.40 -9.39
C SER A 283 -23.34 -8.06 -9.45
N ASP A 284 -22.68 -8.02 -10.60
CA ASP A 284 -21.31 -8.50 -10.82
C ASP A 284 -20.23 -7.44 -10.49
N VAL A 285 -20.65 -6.27 -10.00
CA VAL A 285 -19.79 -5.20 -9.48
C VAL A 285 -19.95 -5.12 -7.97
N VAL A 286 -18.82 -5.05 -7.26
CA VAL A 286 -18.77 -4.89 -5.81
C VAL A 286 -18.49 -3.44 -5.46
N LEU A 287 -19.33 -2.86 -4.60
CA LEU A 287 -19.15 -1.51 -4.06
C LEU A 287 -18.56 -1.58 -2.66
N PHE A 288 -17.29 -1.19 -2.53
CA PHE A 288 -16.65 -1.05 -1.22
C PHE A 288 -16.81 0.39 -0.71
N HIS A 289 -17.54 0.54 0.39
CA HIS A 289 -17.72 1.82 1.07
C HIS A 289 -16.47 2.21 1.85
N ALA A 290 -15.77 3.26 1.43
CA ALA A 290 -14.60 3.80 2.11
C ALA A 290 -14.98 4.99 3.00
N GLY A 291 -15.24 6.13 2.37
CA GLY A 291 -15.57 7.39 3.05
C GLY A 291 -17.04 7.75 2.86
N THR A 292 -17.95 6.94 3.40
CA THR A 292 -19.41 7.21 3.35
C THR A 292 -20.03 7.25 4.75
N ALA A 293 -21.20 7.85 4.88
CA ALA A 293 -22.00 7.84 6.10
C ALA A 293 -23.50 7.79 5.77
N ALA A 294 -24.32 7.31 6.71
CA ALA A 294 -25.76 7.43 6.63
C ALA A 294 -26.21 8.77 7.26
N ALA A 295 -26.94 9.59 6.51
CA ALA A 295 -27.48 10.87 6.98
C ALA A 295 -28.87 11.10 6.36
N GLY A 296 -29.89 11.35 7.19
CA GLY A 296 -31.25 11.65 6.71
C GLY A 296 -31.89 10.54 5.86
N GLY A 297 -31.52 9.27 6.10
CA GLY A 297 -32.00 8.13 5.29
C GLY A 297 -31.30 7.97 3.95
N GLN A 298 -30.25 8.76 3.67
CA GLN A 298 -29.44 8.69 2.46
C GLN A 298 -27.99 8.33 2.81
N ILE A 299 -27.25 7.83 1.83
CA ILE A 299 -25.79 7.70 1.93
C ILE A 299 -25.16 9.00 1.43
N VAL A 300 -24.18 9.51 2.17
CA VAL A 300 -23.46 10.76 1.84
C VAL A 300 -21.95 10.54 1.87
N THR A 301 -21.19 11.42 1.20
CA THR A 301 -19.72 11.46 1.29
C THR A 301 -19.28 11.81 2.72
N ASN A 302 -18.21 11.17 3.20
CA ASN A 302 -17.63 11.44 4.53
C ASN A 302 -16.10 11.24 4.59
N GLY A 303 -15.45 11.08 3.43
CA GLY A 303 -13.99 10.94 3.32
C GLY A 303 -13.49 11.35 1.95
N GLY A 304 -12.17 11.45 1.80
CA GLY A 304 -11.52 11.85 0.55
C GLY A 304 -11.70 10.80 -0.55
N ARG A 305 -11.38 9.54 -0.25
CA ARG A 305 -11.81 8.39 -1.06
C ARG A 305 -13.18 7.94 -0.56
N VAL A 306 -14.16 7.86 -1.44
CA VAL A 306 -15.57 7.69 -1.07
C VAL A 306 -16.00 6.23 -1.30
N LEU A 307 -15.81 5.73 -2.52
CA LEU A 307 -16.15 4.36 -2.92
C LEU A 307 -14.98 3.75 -3.69
N ALA A 308 -14.81 2.45 -3.59
CA ALA A 308 -14.02 1.68 -4.54
C ALA A 308 -14.98 0.74 -5.29
N VAL A 309 -15.07 0.93 -6.61
CA VAL A 309 -15.95 0.17 -7.49
C VAL A 309 -15.11 -0.92 -8.15
N SER A 310 -15.36 -2.17 -7.77
CA SER A 310 -14.55 -3.31 -8.19
C SER A 310 -15.33 -4.33 -8.99
N ALA A 311 -14.68 -4.97 -9.94
CA ALA A 311 -15.23 -6.09 -10.67
C ALA A 311 -14.17 -7.15 -10.94
N VAL A 312 -14.62 -8.40 -11.05
CA VAL A 312 -13.82 -9.54 -11.52
C VAL A 312 -14.23 -9.86 -12.96
N GLY A 313 -13.27 -10.20 -13.80
CA GLY A 313 -13.44 -10.57 -15.21
C GLY A 313 -12.61 -11.80 -15.57
N ALA A 314 -12.91 -12.37 -16.74
CA ALA A 314 -12.10 -13.47 -17.29
C ALA A 314 -10.67 -12.99 -17.64
N ASP A 315 -10.53 -11.71 -17.94
CA ASP A 315 -9.29 -10.99 -18.21
C ASP A 315 -9.38 -9.56 -17.67
N LEU A 316 -8.26 -8.84 -17.73
CA LEU A 316 -8.14 -7.48 -17.20
C LEU A 316 -9.07 -6.50 -17.93
N GLU A 317 -9.17 -6.60 -19.26
CA GLU A 317 -10.03 -5.74 -20.07
C GLU A 317 -11.50 -5.84 -19.63
N THR A 318 -11.99 -7.07 -19.43
CA THR A 318 -13.35 -7.33 -18.95
C THR A 318 -13.56 -6.79 -17.54
N ALA A 319 -12.61 -7.00 -16.63
CA ALA A 319 -12.71 -6.51 -15.25
C ALA A 319 -12.77 -4.98 -15.19
N VAL A 320 -11.91 -4.30 -15.96
CA VAL A 320 -11.88 -2.84 -16.08
C VAL A 320 -13.19 -2.31 -16.68
N ALA A 321 -13.66 -2.89 -17.78
CA ALA A 321 -14.91 -2.49 -18.42
C ALA A 321 -16.12 -2.59 -17.47
N ARG A 322 -16.21 -3.66 -16.68
CA ARG A 322 -17.25 -3.84 -15.68
C ARG A 322 -17.18 -2.82 -14.54
N ALA A 323 -15.98 -2.55 -14.02
CA ALA A 323 -15.82 -1.55 -12.97
C ALA A 323 -16.28 -0.15 -13.43
N TYR A 324 -15.92 0.25 -14.66
CA TYR A 324 -16.40 1.52 -15.23
C TYR A 324 -17.89 1.52 -15.55
N ALA A 325 -18.46 0.39 -15.98
CA ALA A 325 -19.91 0.26 -16.15
C ALA A 325 -20.64 0.49 -14.82
N GLY A 326 -20.12 -0.06 -13.72
CA GLY A 326 -20.64 0.20 -12.37
C GLY A 326 -20.56 1.68 -11.96
N ILE A 327 -19.43 2.35 -12.25
CA ILE A 327 -19.26 3.78 -11.96
C ILE A 327 -20.32 4.64 -12.66
N ALA A 328 -20.71 4.30 -13.89
CA ALA A 328 -21.67 5.09 -14.67
C ALA A 328 -23.04 5.24 -14.00
N HIS A 329 -23.38 4.38 -13.03
CA HIS A 329 -24.62 4.45 -12.26
C HIS A 329 -24.53 5.32 -11.01
N ILE A 330 -23.32 5.60 -10.51
CA ILE A 330 -23.11 6.24 -9.21
C ILE A 330 -22.88 7.73 -9.40
N HIS A 331 -23.62 8.55 -8.64
CA HIS A 331 -23.51 10.00 -8.74
C HIS A 331 -23.43 10.66 -7.37
N PHE A 332 -22.48 11.58 -7.23
CA PHE A 332 -22.43 12.64 -6.23
C PHE A 332 -21.73 13.86 -6.83
N ASP A 333 -22.03 15.05 -6.30
CA ASP A 333 -21.53 16.30 -6.87
C ASP A 333 -19.99 16.36 -6.87
N GLY A 334 -19.40 16.70 -8.01
CA GLY A 334 -17.95 16.76 -8.20
C GLY A 334 -17.19 15.44 -8.03
N ALA A 335 -17.85 14.28 -8.20
CA ALA A 335 -17.18 12.98 -8.16
C ALA A 335 -15.98 12.93 -9.12
N HIS A 336 -14.83 12.54 -8.58
CA HIS A 336 -13.58 12.41 -9.33
C HIS A 336 -13.11 10.95 -9.31
N TYR A 337 -12.73 10.42 -10.47
CA TYR A 337 -12.11 9.11 -10.62
C TYR A 337 -11.24 9.13 -11.87
N ARG A 338 -10.20 8.28 -11.89
CA ARG A 338 -9.36 8.11 -13.09
C ARG A 338 -10.09 7.31 -14.15
N THR A 339 -9.79 7.56 -15.42
CA THR A 339 -10.39 6.85 -16.58
C THR A 339 -9.43 5.92 -17.31
N ASP A 340 -8.21 5.79 -16.79
CA ASP A 340 -7.11 5.02 -17.36
C ASP A 340 -6.61 3.88 -16.45
N ILE A 341 -7.32 3.55 -15.37
CA ILE A 341 -6.96 2.41 -14.52
C ILE A 341 -6.89 1.12 -15.36
N GLY A 342 -5.73 0.46 -15.33
CA GLY A 342 -5.45 -0.77 -16.06
C GLY A 342 -5.03 -0.58 -17.52
N ARG A 343 -4.70 0.65 -17.93
CA ARG A 343 -4.16 0.97 -19.26
C ARG A 343 -2.64 1.10 -19.26
#